data_AF-A0A4Z0GYC1-F1
#
_entry.id   AF-A0A4Z0GYC1-F1
#
_cell.length_a   1.000
_cell.length_b   1.000
_cell.length_c   1.000
_cell.angle_alpha   90.00
_cell.angle_beta   90.00
_cell.angle_gamma   90.00
#
_symmetry.space_group_name_H-M   'P 1'
#
loop_
_entity.id
_entity.type
_entity.pdbx_description
1 polymer ?
#
loop_
_entity_poly.entity_id
_entity_poly.type
_entity_poly.pdbx_seq_one_letter_code
_entity_poly.pdbx_strand_id
1 'polypeptide(L)' 'MKKQDFQQFLLESFRDGVYKRELRLSKQEVEMIRQYYPSASVVETGKQKQKAWYEVRLIAKSKQTQ' A
#
# COMPACT_ATOMS: atom_id res chain seq x y z
N MET A 1 8.83 3.00 12.56
CA MET A 1 7.95 4.07 12.03
C MET A 1 6.75 4.15 12.94
N LYS A 2 6.28 5.34 13.36
CA LYS A 2 5.02 5.41 14.12
C LYS A 2 3.85 5.26 13.13
N LYS A 3 2.69 4.80 13.63
CA LYS A 3 1.51 4.53 12.79
C LYS A 3 1.08 5.73 11.94
N GLN A 4 1.12 6.94 12.52
CA GLN A 4 0.78 8.19 11.83
C GLN A 4 1.74 8.54 10.69
N ASP A 5 3.05 8.36 10.89
CA ASP A 5 4.05 8.60 9.83
C ASP A 5 3.83 7.68 8.64
N PHE A 6 3.46 6.42 8.90
CA PHE A 6 3.20 5.46 7.83
C PHE A 6 1.92 5.78 7.06
N GLN A 7 0.88 6.27 7.73
CA GLN A 7 -0.35 6.72 7.05
C GLN A 7 -0.09 7.89 6.10
N GLN A 8 0.66 8.90 6.55
CA GLN A 8 1.05 10.03 5.71
C GLN A 8 1.87 9.55 4.51
N PHE A 9 2.86 8.68 4.76
CA PHE A 9 3.63 8.05 3.70
C PHE A 9 2.75 7.33 2.65
N LEU A 10 1.70 6.61 3.08
CA LEU A 10 0.77 5.97 2.14
C LEU A 10 -0.05 7.00 1.36
N LEU A 11 -0.58 8.03 2.01
CA LEU A 11 -1.32 9.10 1.33
C LEU A 11 -0.48 9.79 0.27
N GLU A 12 0.78 10.09 0.59
CA GLU A 12 1.74 10.68 -0.35
C GLU A 12 2.20 9.70 -1.43
N SER A 13 2.21 8.39 -1.14
CA SER A 13 2.61 7.37 -2.12
C SER A 13 1.57 7.17 -3.22
N PHE A 14 0.29 7.37 -2.91
CA PHE A 14 -0.86 7.13 -3.79
C PHE A 14 -1.65 8.41 -4.12
N ARG A 15 -1.05 9.59 -3.92
CA ARG A 15 -1.62 10.87 -4.38
C ARG A 15 -1.63 10.98 -5.91
N ASP A 16 -2.27 12.01 -6.43
CA ASP A 16 -2.28 12.37 -7.86
C ASP A 16 -2.77 11.24 -8.80
N GLY A 17 -3.70 10.42 -8.34
CA GLY A 17 -4.28 9.34 -9.15
C GLY A 17 -3.33 8.15 -9.36
N VAL A 18 -2.28 8.02 -8.57
CA VAL A 18 -1.41 6.85 -8.56
C VAL A 18 -2.09 5.73 -7.78
N TYR A 19 -2.53 4.68 -8.48
CA TYR A 19 -3.17 3.52 -7.86
C TYR A 19 -2.25 2.30 -7.76
N LYS A 20 -1.02 2.40 -8.27
CA LYS A 20 -0.04 1.30 -8.26
C LYS A 20 1.32 1.84 -7.85
N ARG A 21 1.96 1.19 -6.87
CA ARG A 21 3.32 1.53 -6.45
C ARG A 21 4.07 0.33 -5.89
N GLU A 22 5.37 0.29 -6.15
CA GLU A 22 6.28 -0.66 -5.50
C GLU A 22 6.84 -0.03 -4.24
N LEU A 23 6.63 -0.69 -3.10
CA LEU A 23 6.99 -0.20 -1.77
C LEU A 23 7.85 -1.23 -1.05
N ARG A 24 8.86 -0.77 -0.31
CA ARG A 24 9.69 -1.63 0.54
C ARG A 24 9.10 -1.69 1.95
N LEU A 25 8.43 -2.79 2.25
CA LEU A 25 7.61 -2.92 3.46
C LEU A 25 8.06 -4.10 4.31
N SER A 26 7.89 -3.97 5.61
CA SER A 26 7.87 -5.08 6.56
C SER A 26 6.50 -5.75 6.54
N LYS A 27 6.40 -6.95 7.12
CA LYS A 27 5.11 -7.65 7.25
C LYS A 27 4.07 -6.82 8.00
N GLN A 28 4.48 -6.14 9.08
CA GLN A 28 3.60 -5.25 9.84
C GLN A 28 3.06 -4.09 9.00
N GLU A 29 3.91 -3.50 8.14
CA GLU A 29 3.50 -2.44 7.23
C GLU A 29 2.51 -2.95 6.16
N VAL A 30 2.68 -4.17 5.67
CA VAL A 30 1.72 -4.83 4.77
C VAL A 30 0.37 -5.03 5.44
N GLU A 31 0.35 -5.47 6.70
CA GLU A 31 -0.89 -5.61 7.47
C GLU A 31 -1.60 -4.27 7.65
N MET A 32 -0.86 -3.20 7.93
CA MET A 32 -1.44 -1.85 7.98
C MET A 32 -2.04 -1.45 6.63
N ILE A 33 -1.37 -1.69 5.51
CA ILE A 33 -1.94 -1.40 4.16
C ILE A 33 -3.27 -2.14 3.96
N ARG A 34 -3.35 -3.41 4.36
CA ARG A 34 -4.60 -4.20 4.25
C ARG A 34 -5.69 -3.69 5.19
N GLN A 35 -5.35 -3.09 6.33
CA GLN A 35 -6.32 -2.43 7.20
C GLN A 35 -6.83 -1.11 6.61
N TYR A 36 -5.95 -0.29 6.02
CA TYR A 36 -6.32 1.01 5.44
C TYR A 36 -7.00 0.88 4.07
N TYR A 37 -6.56 -0.08 3.27
CA TYR A 37 -7.07 -0.37 1.95
C TYR A 37 -7.44 -1.86 1.85
N PRO A 38 -8.58 -2.29 2.41
CA PRO A 38 -8.99 -3.70 2.44
C PRO A 38 -9.11 -4.35 1.05
N SER A 39 -9.37 -3.53 0.02
CA SER A 39 -9.47 -3.98 -1.37
C SER A 39 -8.14 -3.86 -2.14
N ALA A 40 -7.06 -3.43 -1.51
CA ALA A 40 -5.77 -3.34 -2.20
C ALA A 40 -5.18 -4.74 -2.46
N SER A 41 -4.65 -4.92 -3.65
CA SER A 41 -3.79 -6.07 -3.95
C SER A 41 -2.37 -5.76 -3.49
N VAL A 42 -1.76 -6.67 -2.72
CA VAL A 42 -0.39 -6.54 -2.23
C VAL A 42 0.36 -7.82 -2.56
N VAL A 43 1.30 -7.74 -3.51
CA VAL A 43 2.06 -8.88 -4.03
C VAL A 43 3.54 -8.68 -3.72
N GLU A 44 4.18 -9.66 -3.08
CA GLU A 44 5.63 -9.63 -2.85
C GLU A 44 6.36 -9.84 -4.18
N THR A 45 7.22 -8.91 -4.56
CA THR A 45 8.01 -8.96 -5.80
C THR A 45 9.49 -9.22 -5.56
N GLY A 46 9.97 -9.11 -4.32
CA GLY A 46 11.38 -9.37 -4.00
C GLY A 46 11.62 -9.66 -2.52
N LYS A 47 12.23 -10.81 -2.24
CA LYS A 47 12.42 -11.31 -0.87
C LYS A 47 13.70 -10.76 -0.23
N GLN A 48 13.57 -10.25 0.99
CA GLN A 48 14.69 -9.78 1.82
C GLN A 48 14.38 -10.01 3.31
N LYS A 49 15.42 -10.04 4.16
CA LYS A 49 15.31 -10.51 5.56
C LYS A 49 14.32 -9.70 6.42
N GLN A 50 14.39 -8.36 6.39
CA GLN A 50 13.64 -7.50 7.30
C GLN A 50 12.50 -6.71 6.63
N LYS A 51 12.69 -6.36 5.36
CA LYS A 51 11.68 -5.73 4.50
C LYS A 51 11.79 -6.33 3.11
N ALA A 52 10.67 -6.59 2.46
CA ALA A 52 10.59 -7.08 1.10
C ALA A 52 9.99 -6.00 0.18
N TRP A 53 10.18 -6.16 -1.12
CA TRP A 53 9.50 -5.34 -2.12
C TRP A 53 8.09 -5.88 -2.33
N TYR A 54 7.12 -4.99 -2.31
CA TYR A 54 5.72 -5.30 -2.58
C TYR A 54 5.19 -4.38 -3.66
N GLU A 55 4.56 -4.97 -4.67
CA GLU A 55 3.68 -4.24 -5.57
C GLU A 55 2.33 -4.07 -4.88
N VAL A 56 1.96 -2.82 -4.62
CA VAL A 56 0.69 -2.45 -4.02
C VAL A 56 -0.18 -1.80 -5.08
N ARG A 57 -1.37 -2.36 -5.31
CA ARG A 57 -2.38 -1.82 -6.20
C ARG A 57 -3.64 -1.49 -5.41
N LEU A 58 -3.97 -0.21 -5.32
CA LEU A 58 -5.24 0.26 -4.80
C LEU A 58 -6.31 0.03 -5.87
N ILE A 59 -7.35 -0.73 -5.55
CA ILE A 59 -8.54 -0.76 -6.40
C ILE A 59 -9.29 0.53 -6.12
N ALA A 60 -9.24 1.48 -7.05
CA ALA A 60 -10.18 2.59 -7.05
C ALA A 60 -11.56 1.94 -7.02
N LYS A 61 -12.33 2.15 -5.93
CA LYS A 61 -13.76 1.87 -6.01
C LYS A 61 -14.23 2.75 -7.16
N SER A 62 -14.54 2.14 -8.29
CA SER A 62 -15.17 2.80 -9.43
C SER A 62 -16.28 3.64 -8.81
N LYS A 63 -16.23 4.96 -8.99
CA LYS A 63 -17.44 5.75 -8.82
C LYS A 63 -18.41 5.16 -9.83
N GLN A 64 -19.25 4.23 -9.38
CA GLN A 64 -20.46 3.85 -10.06
C GLN A 64 -21.34 5.09 -9.97
N THR A 65 -21.09 6.01 -10.90
CA THR A 65 -21.90 7.19 -11.11
C THR A 65 -23.13 6.64 -11.83
N GLN A 66 -24.24 6.58 -11.10
CA GLN A 66 -25.58 6.41 -11.67
C GLN A 66 -25.88 7.55 -12.64
#